data_AF-A0A1Q3L2C9-F1
#
_entry.id   AF-A0A1Q3L2C9-F1
#
_cell.length_a   1.000
_cell.length_b   1.000
_cell.length_c   1.000
_cell.angle_alpha   90.00
_cell.angle_beta   90.00
_cell.angle_gamma   90.00
#
_symmetry.space_group_name_H-M   'P 1'
#
loop_
_entity.id
_entity.type
_entity.pdbx_description
1 polymer ?
#
loop_
_entity_poly.entity_id
_entity_poly.type
_entity_poly.pdbx_seq_one_letter_code
_entity_poly.pdbx_strand_id
1 'polypeptide(L)'
;MRIALTGASGKLGAVVARELRAHGWDVIGMDVVGTRAPDFVQVDEEYPARPESVYSLVKTLEEQLARELVRWHPDLSITALRFSNVMVPEDYAAFPSFDADARQRKWNLWGYIDARDGAQAVERALQVAKPGFDRFIIAAADTVMSRPNAELIAEVFPGVPMTREVGPNETLLSIDHAREVLGYDPQHSWRDHV
;
A
#
# COMPACT_ATOMS: atom_id res chain seq x y z
N MET A 1 -15.79 -2.89 19.34
CA MET A 1 -14.66 -1.94 19.23
C MET A 1 -15.16 -0.68 18.53
N ARG A 2 -14.72 0.52 18.93
CA ARG A 2 -15.04 1.79 18.24
C ARG A 2 -13.82 2.27 17.48
N ILE A 3 -14.00 2.67 16.22
CA ILE A 3 -12.94 2.98 15.27
C ILE A 3 -13.24 4.33 14.60
N ALA A 4 -12.29 5.26 14.67
CA ALA A 4 -12.31 6.46 13.85
C ALA A 4 -11.50 6.21 12.57
N LEU A 5 -12.11 6.40 11.41
CA LEU A 5 -11.56 6.15 10.08
C LEU A 5 -11.41 7.46 9.32
N THR A 6 -10.18 7.87 9.05
CA THR A 6 -9.91 8.96 8.12
C THR A 6 -9.83 8.41 6.69
N GLY A 7 -10.10 9.22 5.66
CA GLY A 7 -10.24 8.72 4.28
C GLY A 7 -11.57 8.03 3.96
N ALA A 8 -12.57 8.07 4.83
CA ALA A 8 -13.70 7.12 4.83
C ALA A 8 -14.60 7.16 3.58
N SER A 9 -14.62 8.27 2.83
CA SER A 9 -15.33 8.40 1.56
C SER A 9 -14.47 8.08 0.33
N GLY A 10 -13.15 7.92 0.50
CA GLY A 10 -12.24 7.49 -0.55
C GLY A 10 -12.40 6.01 -0.93
N LYS A 11 -11.79 5.60 -2.05
CA LYS A 11 -11.89 4.22 -2.60
C LYS A 11 -11.64 3.14 -1.54
N LEU A 12 -10.53 3.27 -0.80
CA LEU A 12 -10.20 2.32 0.26
C LEU A 12 -11.09 2.50 1.49
N GLY A 13 -11.28 3.73 1.95
CA GLY A 13 -12.02 4.02 3.18
C GLY A 13 -13.46 3.51 3.13
N ALA A 14 -14.11 3.57 1.96
CA ALA A 14 -15.46 3.04 1.79
C ALA A 14 -15.50 1.51 1.93
N VAL A 15 -14.50 0.82 1.37
CA VAL A 15 -14.37 -0.65 1.48
C VAL A 15 -14.02 -1.06 2.91
N VAL A 16 -13.02 -0.43 3.52
CA VAL A 16 -12.65 -0.65 4.92
C VAL A 16 -13.86 -0.46 5.83
N ALA A 17 -14.57 0.67 5.71
CA ALA A 17 -15.75 0.93 6.54
C ALA A 17 -16.83 -0.14 6.39
N ARG A 18 -17.01 -0.71 5.19
CA ARG A 18 -17.93 -1.81 4.94
C ARG A 18 -17.47 -3.09 5.63
N GLU A 19 -16.23 -3.52 5.39
CA GLU A 19 -15.70 -4.76 5.98
C GLU A 19 -15.70 -4.68 7.51
N LEU A 20 -15.20 -3.59 8.10
CA LEU A 20 -15.15 -3.43 9.55
C LEU A 20 -16.54 -3.47 10.21
N ARG A 21 -17.56 -2.92 9.56
CA ARG A 21 -18.95 -3.01 10.04
C ARG A 21 -19.52 -4.42 9.90
N ALA A 22 -19.15 -5.15 8.85
CA ALA A 22 -19.53 -6.56 8.69
C ALA A 22 -18.97 -7.44 9.82
N HIS A 23 -17.81 -7.08 10.38
CA HIS A 23 -17.24 -7.69 11.59
C HIS A 23 -17.88 -7.23 12.92
N GLY A 24 -18.92 -6.40 12.88
CA GLY A 24 -19.65 -5.92 14.06
C GLY A 24 -18.96 -4.77 14.82
N TRP A 25 -18.02 -4.04 14.17
CA TRP A 25 -17.35 -2.90 14.78
C TRP A 25 -18.09 -1.58 14.50
N ASP A 26 -17.96 -0.63 15.43
CA ASP A 26 -18.57 0.71 15.33
C ASP A 26 -17.57 1.67 14.66
N VAL A 27 -17.92 2.27 13.51
CA VAL A 27 -16.99 3.00 12.61
C VAL A 27 -17.49 4.42 12.28
N ILE A 28 -16.67 5.43 12.56
CA ILE A 28 -16.91 6.89 12.36
C ILE A 28 -15.92 7.47 11.32
N GLY A 29 -16.36 8.20 10.28
CA GLY A 29 -15.52 8.63 9.12
C GLY A 29 -15.07 10.12 9.02
N MET A 30 -13.90 10.46 8.41
CA MET A 30 -13.29 11.84 8.24
C MET A 30 -12.38 11.95 6.95
N ASP A 31 -12.08 13.10 6.25
CA ASP A 31 -11.38 13.14 4.88
C ASP A 31 -10.64 14.46 4.40
N VAL A 32 -9.48 14.44 3.63
CA VAL A 32 -8.68 15.58 2.94
C VAL A 32 -7.52 15.07 1.94
N VAL A 33 -7.01 15.73 0.84
CA VAL A 33 -6.18 15.13 -0.35
C VAL A 33 -4.84 15.85 -0.89
N GLY A 34 -3.83 15.15 -1.55
CA GLY A 34 -2.73 15.66 -2.51
C GLY A 34 -1.52 14.72 -3.01
N THR A 35 -0.73 14.98 -4.12
CA THR A 35 0.22 14.06 -4.92
C THR A 35 1.79 14.32 -4.99
N ARG A 36 2.63 13.39 -5.58
CA ARG A 36 4.16 13.33 -5.62
C ARG A 36 4.93 12.71 -6.82
N ALA A 37 6.26 12.96 -6.87
CA ALA A 37 7.29 12.75 -7.93
C ALA A 37 8.26 11.53 -7.69
N PRO A 38 9.14 11.15 -8.65
CA PRO A 38 9.80 9.83 -8.68
C PRO A 38 11.28 9.81 -8.28
N ASP A 39 11.65 8.85 -7.41
CA ASP A 39 12.96 8.18 -7.35
C ASP A 39 12.81 6.81 -6.65
N PHE A 40 13.52 5.78 -7.17
CA PHE A 40 13.75 4.42 -6.60
C PHE A 40 12.96 3.23 -7.17
N VAL A 41 13.64 2.07 -7.27
CA VAL A 41 13.12 0.75 -7.71
C VAL A 41 13.34 -0.26 -6.58
N GLN A 42 12.32 -1.07 -6.29
CA GLN A 42 12.18 -1.98 -5.14
C GLN A 42 12.15 -1.29 -3.78
N VAL A 43 10.96 -1.05 -3.19
CA VAL A 43 10.82 -0.38 -1.89
C VAL A 43 10.43 -1.41 -0.81
N ASP A 44 11.15 -1.40 0.30
CA ASP A 44 10.78 -2.06 1.56
C ASP A 44 10.59 -1.03 2.68
N GLU A 45 10.25 -1.49 3.89
CA GLU A 45 10.19 -0.62 5.04
C GLU A 45 11.57 -0.04 5.36
N GLU A 46 12.67 -0.77 5.30
CA GLU A 46 13.98 -0.25 5.69
C GLU A 46 14.44 0.97 4.86
N TYR A 47 13.94 1.13 3.63
CA TYR A 47 14.19 2.31 2.81
C TYR A 47 13.80 3.63 3.52
N PRO A 48 14.76 4.56 3.72
CA PRO A 48 14.49 5.86 4.33
C PRO A 48 13.48 6.66 3.51
N ALA A 49 12.46 7.22 4.15
CA ALA A 49 11.48 8.05 3.47
C ALA A 49 12.15 9.29 2.84
N ARG A 50 12.00 9.47 1.52
CA ARG A 50 12.48 10.64 0.75
C ARG A 50 11.30 11.46 0.21
N PRO A 51 10.69 12.33 1.04
CA PRO A 51 9.50 13.05 0.66
C PRO A 51 9.75 14.21 -0.34
N GLU A 52 9.15 14.16 -1.55
CA GLU A 52 9.31 15.19 -2.60
C GLU A 52 8.09 16.08 -2.92
N SER A 53 7.12 16.23 -2.01
CA SER A 53 6.10 17.29 -2.10
C SER A 53 5.74 17.83 -0.70
N VAL A 54 4.52 18.36 -0.52
CA VAL A 54 3.95 18.64 0.82
C VAL A 54 3.19 17.45 1.42
N TYR A 55 2.41 16.70 0.63
CA TYR A 55 1.65 15.51 1.07
C TYR A 55 2.45 14.41 1.84
N SER A 56 3.23 13.55 1.18
CA SER A 56 4.12 12.57 1.84
C SER A 56 5.21 13.12 2.78
N LEU A 57 5.42 14.43 2.92
CA LEU A 57 6.32 15.07 3.88
C LEU A 57 5.55 15.13 5.18
N VAL A 58 4.31 15.60 5.12
CA VAL A 58 3.36 15.48 6.22
C VAL A 58 3.16 14.01 6.58
N LYS A 59 3.01 13.07 5.62
CA LYS A 59 2.92 11.64 5.97
C LYS A 59 4.17 11.08 6.64
N THR A 60 5.36 11.47 6.19
CA THR A 60 6.60 11.10 6.89
C THR A 60 6.64 11.69 8.30
N LEU A 61 6.20 12.94 8.48
CA LEU A 61 6.12 13.58 9.80
C LEU A 61 5.08 12.91 10.70
N GLU A 62 3.94 12.47 10.16
CA GLU A 62 2.92 11.71 10.89
C GLU A 62 3.49 10.40 11.45
N GLU A 63 4.34 9.69 10.70
CA GLU A 63 5.00 8.48 11.21
C GLU A 63 6.02 8.78 12.32
N GLN A 64 6.75 9.90 12.23
CA GLN A 64 7.63 10.31 13.33
C GLN A 64 6.85 10.72 14.57
N LEU A 65 5.73 11.43 14.40
CA LEU A 65 4.81 11.75 15.47
C LEU A 65 4.29 10.47 16.13
N ALA A 66 3.88 9.47 15.34
CA ALA A 66 3.41 8.19 15.86
C ALA A 66 4.46 7.49 16.74
N ARG A 67 5.73 7.48 16.32
CA ARG A 67 6.85 6.93 17.12
C ARG A 67 7.00 7.62 18.46
N GLU A 68 6.89 8.95 18.51
CA GLU A 68 6.95 9.68 19.77
C GLU A 68 5.71 9.46 20.65
N LEU A 69 4.51 9.36 20.06
CA LEU A 69 3.28 9.10 20.80
C LEU A 69 3.29 7.74 21.50
N VAL A 70 3.73 6.67 20.82
CA VAL A 70 3.83 5.34 21.45
C VAL A 70 4.95 5.29 22.50
N ARG A 71 5.97 6.15 22.39
CA ARG A 71 6.99 6.33 23.44
C ARG A 71 6.39 7.00 24.68
N TRP A 72 5.49 7.97 24.51
CA TRP A 72 4.81 8.66 25.62
C TRP A 72 3.72 7.80 26.26
N HIS A 73 3.09 6.94 25.48
CA HIS A 73 1.96 6.12 25.88
C HIS A 73 2.29 4.64 25.59
N PRO A 74 2.93 3.91 26.52
CA PRO A 74 3.42 2.55 26.27
C PRO A 74 2.35 1.53 25.89
N ASP A 75 1.09 1.76 26.26
CA ASP A 75 -0.05 0.90 25.91
C ASP A 75 -0.68 1.23 24.55
N LEU A 76 -0.25 2.33 23.91
CA LEU A 76 -0.77 2.76 22.61
C LEU A 76 -0.18 1.91 21.49
N SER A 77 -1.05 1.42 20.61
CA SER A 77 -0.67 0.77 19.35
C SER A 77 -0.97 1.70 18.18
N ILE A 78 0.04 1.94 17.32
CA ILE A 78 -0.14 2.66 16.06
C ILE A 78 0.47 1.84 14.93
N THR A 79 -0.38 1.47 13.96
CA THR A 79 0.05 0.75 12.76
C THR A 79 -0.08 1.65 11.54
N ALA A 80 1.02 1.91 10.84
CA ALA A 80 1.03 2.69 9.60
C ALA A 80 0.93 1.78 8.38
N LEU A 81 -0.22 1.78 7.71
CA LEU A 81 -0.45 1.01 6.48
C LEU A 81 -0.23 1.92 5.27
N ARG A 82 0.83 1.65 4.50
CA ARG A 82 1.21 2.40 3.30
C ARG A 82 0.59 1.74 2.07
N PHE A 83 -0.65 2.11 1.79
CA PHE A 83 -1.41 1.58 0.65
C PHE A 83 -0.82 2.05 -0.68
N SER A 84 -0.41 1.10 -1.51
CA SER A 84 0.03 1.29 -2.90
C SER A 84 -1.18 1.53 -3.79
N ASN A 85 -1.18 2.53 -4.68
CA ASN A 85 -2.29 2.90 -5.60
C ASN A 85 -3.58 2.04 -5.48
N VAL A 86 -4.54 2.50 -4.67
CA VAL A 86 -5.81 1.77 -4.43
C VAL A 86 -6.68 1.71 -5.69
N MET A 87 -7.09 0.49 -6.03
CA MET A 87 -7.98 0.15 -7.13
C MET A 87 -9.19 -0.62 -6.61
N VAL A 88 -10.33 -0.46 -7.28
CA VAL A 88 -11.52 -1.31 -7.12
C VAL A 88 -11.72 -2.15 -8.38
N PRO A 89 -12.51 -3.24 -8.36
CA PRO A 89 -12.65 -4.14 -9.51
C PRO A 89 -13.02 -3.44 -10.82
N GLU A 90 -13.79 -2.35 -10.76
CA GLU A 90 -14.18 -1.56 -11.94
C GLU A 90 -13.00 -0.84 -12.59
N ASP A 91 -11.94 -0.53 -11.84
CA ASP A 91 -10.74 0.11 -12.37
C ASP A 91 -9.90 -0.86 -13.24
N TYR A 92 -10.09 -2.18 -13.13
CA TYR A 92 -9.30 -3.19 -13.83
C TYR A 92 -9.44 -3.11 -15.35
N ALA A 93 -10.56 -2.61 -15.84
CA ALA A 93 -10.79 -2.40 -17.26
C ALA A 93 -9.73 -1.46 -17.91
N ALA A 94 -9.07 -0.59 -17.12
CA ALA A 94 -8.02 0.30 -17.62
C ALA A 94 -6.64 -0.37 -17.70
N PHE A 95 -6.40 -1.49 -17.00
CA PHE A 95 -5.06 -2.06 -16.83
C PHE A 95 -4.39 -2.47 -18.15
N PRO A 96 -5.08 -3.13 -19.10
CA PRO A 96 -4.46 -3.48 -20.38
C PRO A 96 -3.91 -2.26 -21.15
N SER A 97 -4.49 -1.08 -20.94
CA SER A 97 -4.02 0.14 -21.61
C SER A 97 -2.66 0.64 -21.10
N PHE A 98 -2.24 0.23 -19.90
CA PHE A 98 -0.98 0.67 -19.30
C PHE A 98 0.25 0.05 -19.96
N ASP A 99 0.11 -1.11 -20.62
CA ASP A 99 1.20 -1.77 -21.34
C ASP A 99 1.79 -0.92 -22.48
N ALA A 100 1.01 0.02 -23.02
CA ALA A 100 1.41 0.88 -24.13
C ALA A 100 2.57 1.81 -23.78
N ASP A 101 2.72 2.21 -22.52
CA ASP A 101 3.86 3.02 -22.05
C ASP A 101 4.17 2.73 -20.58
N ALA A 102 5.27 2.02 -20.35
CA ALA A 102 5.74 1.64 -19.03
C ALA A 102 6.01 2.84 -18.11
N ARG A 103 6.20 4.06 -18.66
CA ARG A 103 6.45 5.27 -17.85
C ARG A 103 5.20 5.81 -17.16
N GLN A 104 3.99 5.46 -17.64
CA GLN A 104 2.74 5.98 -17.07
C GLN A 104 2.53 5.56 -15.60
N ARG A 105 3.03 4.39 -15.23
CA ARG A 105 2.80 3.75 -13.92
C ARG A 105 4.09 3.56 -13.11
N LYS A 106 5.23 4.03 -13.62
CA LYS A 106 6.55 3.89 -12.97
C LYS A 106 6.65 4.57 -11.60
N TRP A 107 5.85 5.60 -11.36
CA TRP A 107 5.84 6.38 -10.11
C TRP A 107 5.45 5.55 -8.88
N ASN A 108 4.79 4.40 -9.10
CA ASN A 108 4.48 3.42 -8.06
C ASN A 108 5.11 2.05 -8.34
N LEU A 109 6.16 2.01 -9.17
CA LEU A 109 6.79 0.76 -9.62
C LEU A 109 5.80 -0.25 -10.18
N TRP A 110 4.79 0.24 -10.90
CA TRP A 110 3.70 -0.56 -11.45
C TRP A 110 2.88 -1.32 -10.39
N GLY A 111 3.08 -1.06 -9.10
CA GLY A 111 2.31 -1.61 -8.01
C GLY A 111 0.92 -0.99 -7.92
N TYR A 112 0.04 -1.70 -7.24
CA TYR A 112 -1.31 -1.27 -6.85
C TYR A 112 -1.75 -2.04 -5.61
N ILE A 113 -2.96 -1.79 -5.12
CA ILE A 113 -3.65 -2.65 -4.16
C ILE A 113 -5.13 -2.74 -4.55
N ASP A 114 -5.72 -3.94 -4.50
CA ASP A 114 -7.18 -4.08 -4.51
C ASP A 114 -7.74 -3.60 -3.16
N ALA A 115 -8.75 -2.74 -3.17
CA ALA A 115 -9.34 -2.18 -1.96
C ALA A 115 -9.82 -3.25 -0.96
N ARG A 116 -10.21 -4.45 -1.43
CA ARG A 116 -10.60 -5.59 -0.57
C ARG A 116 -9.39 -6.17 0.16
N ASP A 117 -8.25 -6.31 -0.51
CA ASP A 117 -6.99 -6.72 0.13
C ASP A 117 -6.47 -5.62 1.06
N GLY A 118 -6.64 -4.34 0.69
CA GLY A 118 -6.38 -3.23 1.59
C GLY A 118 -7.21 -3.28 2.88
N ALA A 119 -8.48 -3.70 2.79
CA ALA A 119 -9.32 -3.91 3.96
C ALA A 119 -8.89 -5.14 4.78
N GLN A 120 -8.46 -6.23 4.14
CA GLN A 120 -7.85 -7.36 4.82
C GLN A 120 -6.64 -6.91 5.67
N ALA A 121 -5.75 -6.07 5.13
CA ALA A 121 -4.61 -5.55 5.89
C ALA A 121 -5.03 -4.73 7.14
N VAL A 122 -6.08 -3.92 7.02
CA VAL A 122 -6.63 -3.17 8.17
C VAL A 122 -7.21 -4.12 9.22
N GLU A 123 -7.99 -5.11 8.78
CA GLU A 123 -8.58 -6.12 9.66
C GLU A 123 -7.48 -6.88 10.42
N ARG A 124 -6.45 -7.34 9.72
CA ARG A 124 -5.29 -8.03 10.28
C ARG A 124 -4.56 -7.16 11.30
N ALA A 125 -4.25 -5.91 10.96
CA ALA A 125 -3.61 -4.98 11.89
C ALA A 125 -4.43 -4.84 13.18
N LEU A 126 -5.75 -4.68 13.08
CA LEU A 126 -6.62 -4.56 14.25
C LEU A 126 -6.69 -5.84 15.10
N GLN A 127 -6.44 -7.01 14.51
CA GLN A 127 -6.45 -8.30 15.20
C GLN A 127 -5.12 -8.61 15.91
N VAL A 128 -3.98 -8.25 15.30
CA VAL A 128 -2.67 -8.74 15.74
C VAL A 128 -1.71 -7.67 16.25
N ALA A 129 -1.98 -6.38 15.97
CA ALA A 129 -1.10 -5.30 16.39
C ALA A 129 -0.97 -5.24 17.92
N LYS A 130 0.27 -5.02 18.36
CA LYS A 130 0.65 -4.88 19.77
C LYS A 130 0.95 -3.40 20.07
N PRO A 131 1.00 -2.99 21.35
CA PRO A 131 1.48 -1.66 21.70
C PRO A 131 2.85 -1.37 21.07
N GLY A 132 3.05 -0.14 20.63
CA GLY A 132 4.20 0.28 19.83
C GLY A 132 3.83 0.79 18.44
N PHE A 133 4.85 1.09 17.64
CA PHE A 133 4.71 1.58 16.27
C PHE A 133 5.36 0.61 15.29
N ASP A 134 4.62 0.26 14.25
CA ASP A 134 5.14 -0.45 13.09
C ASP A 134 4.50 0.08 11.80
N ARG A 135 5.16 -0.14 10.67
CA ARG A 135 4.72 0.32 9.35
C ARG A 135 4.80 -0.82 8.34
N PHE A 136 3.87 -0.83 7.40
CA PHE A 136 3.74 -1.91 6.42
C PHE A 136 3.44 -1.34 5.04
N ILE A 137 4.17 -1.79 4.04
CA ILE A 137 3.79 -1.62 2.64
C ILE A 137 2.66 -2.60 2.34
N ILE A 138 1.53 -2.06 1.88
CA ILE A 138 0.36 -2.85 1.51
C ILE A 138 0.14 -2.70 0.00
N ALA A 139 0.45 -3.75 -0.73
CA ALA A 139 0.31 -3.86 -2.18
C ALA A 139 -0.25 -5.23 -2.58
N ALA A 140 -0.79 -5.33 -3.78
CA ALA A 140 -1.15 -6.59 -4.41
C ALA A 140 0.10 -7.46 -4.62
N ALA A 141 -0.08 -8.77 -4.85
CA ALA A 141 1.02 -9.68 -5.11
C ALA A 141 1.68 -9.46 -6.48
N ASP A 142 1.00 -8.78 -7.40
CA ASP A 142 1.43 -8.56 -8.77
C ASP A 142 1.41 -7.08 -9.20
N THR A 143 1.91 -6.80 -10.40
CA THR A 143 1.92 -5.46 -11.01
C THR A 143 0.74 -5.26 -11.96
N VAL A 144 0.44 -3.99 -12.23
CA VAL A 144 -0.59 -3.56 -13.20
C VAL A 144 -0.22 -3.82 -14.67
N MET A 145 0.95 -4.40 -14.95
CA MET A 145 1.49 -4.57 -16.30
C MET A 145 1.43 -6.04 -16.69
N SER A 146 0.99 -6.38 -17.90
CA SER A 146 1.09 -7.78 -18.36
C SER A 146 2.54 -8.16 -18.67
N ARG A 147 3.34 -7.16 -19.09
CA ARG A 147 4.76 -7.29 -19.43
C ARG A 147 5.62 -7.72 -18.23
N PRO A 148 6.64 -8.57 -18.42
CA PRO A 148 7.54 -8.97 -17.35
C PRO A 148 8.34 -7.79 -16.75
N ASN A 149 8.54 -7.80 -15.44
CA ASN A 149 9.34 -6.86 -14.66
C ASN A 149 10.74 -6.66 -15.26
N ALA A 150 11.38 -7.72 -15.74
CA ALA A 150 12.71 -7.63 -16.37
C ALA A 150 12.71 -6.68 -17.58
N GLU A 151 11.68 -6.72 -18.42
CA GLU A 151 11.54 -5.81 -19.57
C GLU A 151 11.25 -4.37 -19.12
N LEU A 152 10.35 -4.21 -18.14
CA LEU A 152 9.95 -2.91 -17.62
C LEU A 152 11.12 -2.18 -16.95
N ILE A 153 11.91 -2.89 -16.15
CA ILE A 153 13.10 -2.36 -15.47
C ILE A 153 14.16 -2.00 -16.52
N ALA A 154 14.44 -2.87 -17.49
CA ALA A 154 15.40 -2.58 -18.54
C ALA A 154 15.02 -1.33 -19.36
N GLU A 155 13.72 -1.11 -19.60
CA GLU A 155 13.22 0.04 -20.35
C GLU A 155 13.23 1.35 -19.55
N VAL A 156 12.78 1.31 -18.28
CA VAL A 156 12.49 2.52 -17.50
C VAL A 156 13.61 2.88 -16.53
N PHE A 157 14.38 1.90 -16.06
CA PHE A 157 15.43 2.04 -15.06
C PHE A 157 16.72 1.30 -15.47
N PRO A 158 17.29 1.59 -16.66
CA PRO A 158 18.46 0.87 -17.16
C PRO A 158 19.65 1.00 -16.21
N GLY A 159 20.26 -0.12 -15.86
CA GLY A 159 21.46 -0.18 -15.01
C GLY A 159 21.21 -0.05 -13.51
N VAL A 160 19.96 0.04 -13.06
CA VAL A 160 19.62 -0.01 -11.63
C VAL A 160 19.74 -1.45 -11.13
N PRO A 161 20.57 -1.74 -10.11
CA PRO A 161 20.72 -3.08 -9.57
C PRO A 161 19.46 -3.51 -8.81
N MET A 162 19.10 -4.79 -8.94
CA MET A 162 18.05 -5.41 -8.13
C MET A 162 18.65 -5.98 -6.84
N THR A 163 17.95 -5.82 -5.72
CA THR A 163 18.41 -6.32 -4.41
C THR A 163 18.08 -7.79 -4.20
N ARG A 164 17.10 -8.32 -4.96
CA ARG A 164 16.73 -9.74 -5.02
C ARG A 164 16.08 -10.07 -6.36
N GLU A 165 16.03 -11.36 -6.67
CA GLU A 165 15.17 -11.87 -7.75
C GLU A 165 13.69 -11.67 -7.39
N VAL A 166 12.90 -11.34 -8.42
CA VAL A 166 11.44 -11.18 -8.36
C VAL A 166 10.83 -11.97 -9.50
N GLY A 167 9.64 -12.53 -9.29
CA GLY A 167 8.88 -13.19 -10.34
C GLY A 167 8.54 -12.26 -11.52
N PRO A 168 8.12 -12.81 -12.67
CA PRO A 168 7.86 -12.05 -13.88
C PRO A 168 6.92 -10.86 -13.69
N ASN A 169 5.89 -10.96 -12.85
CA ASN A 169 4.99 -9.84 -12.58
C ASN A 169 4.79 -9.61 -11.08
N GLU A 170 5.66 -10.18 -10.25
CA GLU A 170 5.61 -9.98 -8.80
C GLU A 170 5.71 -8.49 -8.47
N THR A 171 4.97 -8.02 -7.47
CA THR A 171 5.11 -6.65 -6.99
C THR A 171 6.58 -6.32 -6.66
N LEU A 172 7.04 -5.16 -7.12
CA LEU A 172 8.36 -4.63 -6.73
C LEU A 172 8.29 -3.89 -5.38
N LEU A 173 7.10 -3.67 -4.85
CA LEU A 173 6.90 -3.17 -3.49
C LEU A 173 6.87 -4.38 -2.56
N SER A 174 7.87 -4.52 -1.69
CA SER A 174 7.95 -5.67 -0.80
C SER A 174 6.75 -5.68 0.15
N ILE A 175 6.05 -6.82 0.23
CA ILE A 175 4.94 -7.05 1.17
C ILE A 175 5.30 -8.11 2.21
N ASP A 176 6.58 -8.46 2.31
CA ASP A 176 7.05 -9.57 3.13
C ASP A 176 6.88 -9.26 4.62
N HIS A 177 7.21 -8.04 5.07
CA HIS A 177 6.97 -7.61 6.45
C HIS A 177 5.48 -7.65 6.83
N ALA A 178 4.59 -7.26 5.91
CA ALA A 178 3.15 -7.34 6.11
C ALA A 178 2.67 -8.81 6.21
N ARG A 179 3.21 -9.71 5.38
CA ARG A 179 2.94 -11.15 5.47
C ARG A 179 3.38 -11.73 6.80
N GLU A 180 4.60 -11.43 7.21
CA GLU A 180 5.22 -12.00 8.41
C GLU A 180 4.55 -11.53 9.70
N VAL A 181 4.28 -10.22 9.82
CA VAL A 181 3.79 -9.64 11.07
C VAL A 181 2.25 -9.57 11.12
N LEU A 182 1.60 -9.21 10.02
CA LEU A 182 0.14 -9.07 9.99
C LEU A 182 -0.57 -10.35 9.54
N GLY A 183 0.13 -11.29 8.89
CA GLY A 183 -0.54 -12.38 8.17
C GLY A 183 -1.36 -11.87 6.98
N TYR A 184 -0.91 -10.77 6.38
CA TYR A 184 -1.49 -10.20 5.16
C TYR A 184 -1.21 -11.12 3.97
N ASP A 185 -2.23 -11.48 3.20
CA ASP A 185 -2.09 -12.35 2.03
C ASP A 185 -3.08 -11.88 0.95
N PRO A 186 -2.61 -11.13 -0.08
CA PRO A 186 -3.48 -10.59 -1.11
C PRO A 186 -4.24 -11.71 -1.85
N GLN A 187 -5.55 -11.57 -1.99
CA GLN A 187 -6.43 -12.58 -2.58
C GLN A 187 -7.04 -12.15 -3.92
N HIS A 188 -6.73 -10.95 -4.39
CA HIS A 188 -7.32 -10.39 -5.59
C HIS A 188 -6.25 -9.92 -6.59
N SER A 189 -6.30 -10.46 -7.81
CA SER A 189 -5.53 -9.96 -8.94
C SER A 189 -6.47 -9.53 -10.07
N TRP A 190 -6.14 -8.43 -10.74
CA TRP A 190 -6.84 -8.00 -11.95
C TRP A 190 -6.77 -9.05 -13.08
N ARG A 191 -5.76 -9.93 -13.07
CA ARG A 191 -5.54 -10.96 -14.09
C ARG A 191 -6.60 -12.05 -14.09
N ASP A 192 -7.34 -12.19 -13.00
CA ASP A 192 -8.47 -13.14 -12.92
C ASP A 192 -9.77 -12.55 -13.50
N HIS A 193 -9.75 -11.27 -13.88
CA HIS A 193 -10.93 -10.51 -14.31
C HIS A 193 -10.89 -10.07 -15.79
N VAL A 194 -9.70 -9.97 -16.40
CA VAL A 194 -9.48 -9.36 -17.72
C VAL A 194 -8.61 -10.23 -18.62
#